data_AF-A0A1V3IV77-F1
#
_entry.id   AF-A0A1V3IV77-F1
#
_cell.length_a   1.000
_cell.length_b   1.000
_cell.length_c   1.000
_cell.angle_alpha   90.00
_cell.angle_beta   90.00
_cell.angle_gamma   90.00
#
_symmetry.space_group_name_H-M   'P 1'
#
loop_
_entity.id
_entity.type
_entity.pdbx_description
1 polymer ?
#
loop_
_entity_poly.entity_id
_entity_poly.type
_entity_poly.pdbx_seq_one_letter_code
_entity_poly.pdbx_strand_id
1 'polypeptide(L)'
;MVERGQYIIVNSKFVSSEGVIRKYTNELIEPLYTDEIAFVLSDVPNGKALAKTYLIDSNNKYSLNQRIAGITPNKYTHPYFLNIVMNRNDYFLKFDNGVGQTNLSKSEVENFILYCPKTDEQQKIGAFFTALDRYITIHQHK
;
A
#
# COMPACT_ATOMS: atom_id res chain seq x y z
N MET A 1 -3.87 20.91 -7.87
CA MET A 1 -2.68 20.09 -8.20
C MET A 1 -1.65 21.02 -8.82
N VAL A 2 -0.37 20.88 -8.47
CA VAL A 2 0.73 21.74 -8.94
C VAL A 2 1.82 20.88 -9.61
N GLU A 3 2.57 21.44 -10.55
CA GLU A 3 3.65 20.71 -11.26
C GLU A 3 4.80 20.29 -10.35
N ARG A 4 5.10 21.08 -9.30
CA ARG A 4 6.14 20.80 -8.29
C ARG A 4 5.68 21.24 -6.90
N GLY A 5 4.88 20.40 -6.27
CA GLY A 5 4.43 20.61 -4.89
C GLY A 5 5.36 19.95 -3.88
N GLN A 6 5.30 20.43 -2.63
CA GLN A 6 6.11 19.91 -1.53
C GLN A 6 5.84 18.44 -1.19
N TYR A 7 4.59 17.99 -1.34
CA TYR A 7 4.16 16.64 -0.98
C TYR A 7 3.63 15.85 -2.19
N ILE A 8 3.86 14.54 -2.17
CA ILE A 8 3.28 13.60 -3.14
C ILE A 8 1.89 13.18 -2.65
N ILE A 9 0.90 13.27 -3.54
CA ILE A 9 -0.45 12.80 -3.27
C ILE A 9 -0.51 11.28 -3.43
N VAL A 10 -0.85 10.57 -2.36
CA VAL A 10 -1.06 9.12 -2.38
C VAL A 10 -2.50 8.83 -2.77
N ASN A 11 -2.70 8.39 -4.01
CA ASN A 11 -3.97 7.94 -4.57
C ASN A 11 -3.80 6.54 -5.21
N SER A 12 -4.90 5.97 -5.71
CA SER A 12 -4.88 4.63 -6.30
C SER A 12 -3.92 4.49 -7.49
N LYS A 13 -3.76 5.54 -8.31
CA LYS A 13 -2.83 5.55 -9.44
C LYS A 13 -1.36 5.61 -9.00
N PHE A 14 -1.05 6.35 -7.93
CA PHE A 14 0.27 6.36 -7.32
C PHE A 14 0.63 4.97 -6.78
N VAL A 15 -0.25 4.39 -5.96
CA VAL A 15 -0.04 3.05 -5.36
C VAL A 15 0.06 1.97 -6.44
N SER A 16 -0.88 1.94 -7.39
CA SER A 16 -0.92 0.90 -8.42
C SER A 16 0.25 0.94 -9.42
N SER A 17 0.92 2.09 -9.55
CA SER A 17 2.12 2.28 -10.36
C SER A 17 3.41 2.22 -9.55
N GLU A 18 3.35 1.74 -8.29
CA GLU A 18 4.52 1.60 -7.42
C GLU A 18 5.28 2.92 -7.25
N GLY A 19 4.53 4.02 -7.21
CA GLY A 19 5.06 5.37 -7.03
C GLY A 19 5.71 5.99 -8.27
N VAL A 20 5.62 5.37 -9.45
CA VAL A 20 6.08 5.97 -10.72
C VAL A 20 5.21 7.16 -11.11
N ILE A 21 3.89 7.03 -11.01
CA ILE A 21 2.96 8.11 -11.36
C ILE A 21 2.71 8.99 -10.15
N ARG A 22 3.23 10.22 -10.20
CA ARG A 22 3.17 11.17 -9.08
C ARG A 22 2.33 12.38 -9.43
N LYS A 23 1.58 12.85 -8.44
CA LYS A 23 0.92 14.16 -8.42
C LYS A 23 1.37 14.86 -7.16
N TYR A 24 1.45 16.19 -7.21
CA TYR A 24 1.99 16.98 -6.11
C TYR A 24 0.99 18.01 -5.57
N THR A 25 1.15 18.33 -4.29
CA THR A 25 0.39 19.35 -3.55
C THR A 25 1.33 20.11 -2.60
N ASN A 26 0.97 21.36 -2.26
CA ASN A 26 1.62 22.13 -1.20
C ASN A 26 0.83 22.05 0.12
N GLU A 27 -0.38 21.51 0.08
CA GLU A 27 -1.22 21.29 1.25
C GLU A 27 -1.02 19.87 1.77
N LEU A 28 -0.68 19.75 3.05
CA LEU A 28 -0.63 18.48 3.77
C LEU A 28 -2.00 18.21 4.38
N ILE A 29 -2.79 17.36 3.73
CA ILE A 29 -4.14 17.04 4.19
C ILE A 29 -4.07 16.03 5.33
N GLU A 30 -3.43 14.89 5.07
CA GLU A 30 -3.26 13.79 6.01
C GLU A 30 -1.85 13.23 5.81
N PRO A 31 -0.92 13.40 6.77
CA PRO A 31 0.45 12.91 6.64
C PRO A 31 0.50 11.39 6.70
N LEU A 32 1.45 10.81 5.96
CA LEU A 32 1.88 9.43 6.17
C LEU A 32 3.32 9.41 6.65
N TYR A 33 3.61 8.47 7.53
CA TYR A 33 4.91 8.29 8.16
C TYR A 33 5.62 7.05 7.64
N THR A 34 6.93 7.03 7.79
CA THR A 34 7.77 5.87 7.46
C THR A 34 7.21 4.63 8.14
N ASP A 35 7.26 3.49 7.44
CA ASP A 35 6.73 2.20 7.88
C ASP A 35 5.21 2.07 7.90
N GLU A 36 4.45 3.13 7.63
CA GLU A 36 3.02 3.00 7.35
C GLU A 36 2.77 2.41 5.96
N ILE A 37 1.57 1.85 5.77
CA ILE A 37 1.14 1.27 4.51
C ILE A 37 -0.03 2.08 3.98
N ALA A 38 0.12 2.62 2.78
CA ALA A 38 -1.01 3.14 2.02
C ALA A 38 -1.77 1.97 1.38
N PHE A 39 -3.05 1.82 1.69
CA PHE A 39 -3.90 0.72 1.25
C PHE A 39 -5.07 1.24 0.39
N VAL A 40 -5.21 0.73 -0.83
CA VAL A 40 -6.28 1.16 -1.74
C VAL A 40 -7.61 0.53 -1.35
N LEU A 41 -8.57 1.35 -0.92
CA LEU A 41 -9.90 0.90 -0.50
C LEU A 41 -10.88 0.73 -1.65
N SER A 42 -10.67 1.39 -2.77
CA SER A 42 -11.64 1.42 -3.86
C SER A 42 -11.03 1.22 -5.23
N ASP A 43 -11.80 0.60 -6.13
CA ASP A 43 -11.44 0.50 -7.54
C ASP A 43 -12.64 0.47 -8.46
N VAL A 44 -12.41 0.84 -9.73
CA VAL A 44 -13.42 0.75 -10.80
C VAL A 44 -13.59 -0.71 -11.25
N PRO A 45 -14.71 -1.05 -11.92
CA PRO A 45 -14.91 -2.41 -12.45
C PRO A 45 -13.73 -2.88 -13.29
N ASN A 46 -13.27 -4.11 -13.09
CA ASN A 46 -12.08 -4.69 -13.73
C ASN A 46 -10.76 -3.93 -13.47
N GLY A 47 -10.74 -3.09 -12.44
CA GLY A 47 -9.54 -2.40 -12.00
C GLY A 47 -8.50 -3.36 -11.40
N LYS A 48 -7.28 -2.85 -11.24
CA LYS A 48 -6.13 -3.61 -10.70
C LYS A 48 -5.54 -2.96 -9.45
N ALA A 49 -6.18 -1.93 -8.91
CA ALA A 49 -5.74 -1.14 -7.78
C ALA A 49 -6.34 -1.61 -6.45
N LEU A 50 -7.54 -2.21 -6.42
CA LEU A 50 -8.17 -2.65 -5.15
C LEU A 50 -7.20 -3.48 -4.31
N ALA A 51 -7.11 -3.16 -3.01
CA ALA A 51 -6.24 -3.81 -2.03
C ALA A 51 -4.73 -3.80 -2.38
N LYS A 52 -4.30 -3.01 -3.36
CA LYS A 52 -2.86 -2.76 -3.52
C LYS A 52 -2.35 -1.93 -2.35
N THR A 53 -1.12 -2.21 -1.99
CA THR A 53 -0.40 -1.54 -0.90
C THR A 53 0.80 -0.75 -1.44
N TYR A 54 1.23 0.24 -0.68
CA TYR A 54 2.51 0.92 -0.86
C TYR A 54 3.11 1.21 0.50
N LEU A 55 4.31 0.67 0.75
CA LEU A 55 5.07 0.93 1.98
C LEU A 55 5.69 2.32 1.93
N ILE A 56 5.45 3.12 2.96
CA ILE A 56 5.91 4.51 3.02
C ILE A 56 7.39 4.54 3.41
N ASP A 57 8.19 5.16 2.54
CA ASP A 57 9.65 5.16 2.61
C ASP A 57 10.25 6.35 3.38
N SER A 58 9.44 7.35 3.73
CA SER A 58 9.94 8.57 4.36
C SER A 58 8.84 9.42 4.99
N ASN A 59 9.21 10.09 6.09
CA ASN A 59 8.37 11.07 6.77
C ASN A 59 8.26 12.37 5.94
N ASN A 60 7.16 13.10 6.11
CA ASN A 60 6.96 14.45 5.56
C ASN A 60 7.02 14.54 4.02
N LYS A 61 6.85 13.42 3.30
CA LYS A 61 6.87 13.37 1.83
C LYS A 61 5.49 13.17 1.20
N TYR A 62 4.57 12.56 1.94
CA TYR A 62 3.31 12.05 1.39
C TYR A 62 2.11 12.70 2.08
N SER A 63 1.09 13.04 1.28
CA SER A 63 -0.24 13.39 1.75
C SER A 63 -1.24 12.37 1.22
N LEU A 64 -1.98 11.73 2.11
CA LEU A 64 -2.99 10.75 1.78
C LEU A 64 -4.23 11.44 1.17
N ASN A 65 -4.83 10.80 0.16
CA ASN A 65 -6.08 11.23 -0.47
C ASN A 65 -7.25 10.33 -0.02
N GLN A 66 -8.48 10.78 -0.26
CA GLN A 66 -9.68 9.98 -0.05
C GLN A 66 -9.62 8.64 -0.80
N ARG A 67 -10.26 7.61 -0.21
CA ARG A 67 -10.31 6.22 -0.71
C ARG A 67 -8.97 5.46 -0.68
N ILE A 68 -8.01 6.00 0.07
CA ILE A 68 -6.82 5.30 0.55
C ILE A 68 -6.92 5.23 2.08
N ALA A 69 -6.50 4.13 2.68
CA ALA A 69 -6.28 4.04 4.12
C ALA A 69 -4.79 4.12 4.43
N GLY A 70 -4.43 4.82 5.51
CA GLY A 70 -3.13 4.67 6.15
C GLY A 70 -3.24 3.56 7.19
N ILE A 71 -2.38 2.54 7.09
CA ILE A 71 -2.32 1.43 8.03
C ILE A 71 -0.99 1.50 8.76
N THR A 72 -1.04 1.77 10.06
CA THR A 72 0.13 1.76 10.94
C THR A 72 0.33 0.36 11.51
N PRO A 73 1.45 -0.34 11.22
CA PRO A 73 1.74 -1.62 11.84
C PRO A 73 1.85 -1.47 13.38
N ASN A 74 1.37 -2.47 14.11
CA ASN A 74 1.60 -2.50 15.55
C ASN A 74 3.06 -2.93 15.86
N LYS A 75 3.49 -2.74 17.12
CA LYS A 75 4.86 -3.04 17.57
C LYS A 75 5.35 -4.49 17.38
N TYR A 76 4.46 -5.45 17.11
CA TYR A 76 4.79 -6.86 16.92
C TYR A 76 4.80 -7.29 15.45
N THR A 77 4.44 -6.39 14.55
CA THR A 77 4.33 -6.67 13.12
C THR A 77 5.35 -5.87 12.34
N HIS A 78 6.24 -6.56 11.64
CA HIS A 78 7.22 -5.95 10.76
C HIS A 78 6.52 -5.27 9.56
N PRO A 79 6.78 -3.98 9.28
CA PRO A 79 6.06 -3.20 8.27
C PRO A 79 6.06 -3.83 6.88
N TYR A 80 7.24 -4.22 6.39
CA TYR A 80 7.37 -4.84 5.06
C TYR A 80 6.68 -6.22 4.97
N PHE A 81 6.62 -6.98 6.07
CA PHE A 81 5.89 -8.24 6.10
C PHE A 81 4.39 -7.98 5.97
N LEU A 82 3.85 -7.03 6.75
CA LEU A 82 2.44 -6.65 6.65
C LEU A 82 2.09 -6.12 5.26
N ASN A 83 2.97 -5.30 4.67
CA ASN A 83 2.83 -4.80 3.31
C ASN A 83 2.66 -5.95 2.30
N ILE A 84 3.56 -6.93 2.31
CA ILE A 84 3.47 -8.11 1.41
C ILE A 84 2.17 -8.88 1.64
N VAL A 85 1.83 -9.13 2.89
CA VAL A 85 0.67 -9.97 3.24
C VAL A 85 -0.65 -9.32 2.87
N MET A 86 -0.79 -8.01 3.08
CA MET A 86 -2.01 -7.28 2.75
C MET A 86 -2.13 -7.01 1.26
N ASN A 87 -1.00 -6.88 0.55
CA ASN A 87 -0.99 -6.53 -0.86
C ASN A 87 -1.80 -7.53 -1.68
N ARG A 88 -2.94 -7.08 -2.23
CA ARG A 88 -3.81 -7.88 -3.09
C ARG A 88 -4.24 -9.20 -2.44
N ASN A 89 -4.37 -9.24 -1.11
CA ASN A 89 -4.79 -10.45 -0.40
C ASN A 89 -6.20 -10.90 -0.82
N ASP A 90 -6.38 -12.20 -1.01
CA ASP A 90 -7.67 -12.80 -1.43
C ASP A 90 -8.83 -12.45 -0.49
N TYR A 91 -8.55 -12.25 0.80
CA TYR A 91 -9.56 -11.78 1.75
C TYR A 91 -10.22 -10.48 1.30
N PHE A 92 -9.45 -9.52 0.78
CA PHE A 92 -9.98 -8.24 0.32
C PHE A 92 -10.55 -8.32 -1.09
N LEU A 93 -9.94 -9.12 -1.96
CA LEU A 93 -10.38 -9.24 -3.36
C LEU A 93 -11.75 -9.89 -3.51
N LYS A 94 -12.16 -10.75 -2.57
CA LYS A 94 -13.49 -11.40 -2.61
C LYS A 94 -14.67 -10.43 -2.51
N PHE A 95 -14.44 -9.21 -2.04
CA PHE A 95 -15.49 -8.18 -1.94
C PHE A 95 -15.75 -7.47 -3.26
N ASP A 96 -14.90 -7.69 -4.28
CA ASP A 96 -15.11 -7.16 -5.62
C ASP A 96 -16.02 -8.09 -6.44
N ASN A 97 -17.18 -7.58 -6.86
CA ASN A 97 -18.09 -8.31 -7.73
C ASN A 97 -17.77 -8.13 -9.23
N GLY A 98 -16.79 -7.29 -9.57
CA GLY A 98 -16.35 -7.03 -10.94
C GLY A 98 -17.33 -6.25 -11.83
N VAL A 99 -18.50 -5.86 -11.31
CA VAL A 99 -19.54 -5.15 -12.07
C VAL A 99 -19.58 -3.68 -11.70
N GLY A 100 -19.60 -3.38 -10.41
CA GLY A 100 -19.69 -2.02 -9.87
C GLY A 100 -18.36 -1.48 -9.38
N GLN A 101 -18.35 -0.21 -8.98
CA GLN A 101 -17.22 0.31 -8.21
C GLN A 101 -17.21 -0.37 -6.84
N THR A 102 -16.13 -1.09 -6.54
CA THR A 102 -15.93 -1.72 -5.24
C THR A 102 -15.31 -0.72 -4.27
N ASN A 103 -15.81 -0.69 -3.04
CA ASN A 103 -15.27 0.13 -1.95
C ASN A 103 -15.27 -0.71 -0.67
N LEU A 104 -14.09 -1.02 -0.16
CA LEU A 104 -13.91 -1.66 1.13
C LEU A 104 -14.30 -0.68 2.24
N SER A 105 -15.21 -1.12 3.09
CA SER A 105 -15.57 -0.44 4.32
C SER A 105 -14.47 -0.59 5.37
N LYS A 106 -14.49 0.30 6.36
CA LYS A 106 -13.57 0.23 7.51
C LYS A 106 -13.69 -1.11 8.26
N SER A 107 -14.92 -1.58 8.48
CA SER A 107 -15.16 -2.84 9.19
C SER A 107 -14.64 -4.06 8.42
N GLU A 108 -14.74 -4.08 7.09
CA GLU A 108 -14.13 -5.15 6.28
C GLU A 108 -12.60 -5.16 6.41
N VAL A 109 -11.95 -3.99 6.49
CA VAL A 109 -10.51 -3.92 6.72
C VAL A 109 -10.15 -4.36 8.15
N GLU A 110 -10.89 -3.92 9.17
CA GLU A 110 -10.65 -4.27 10.57
C GLU A 110 -10.92 -5.75 10.89
N ASN A 111 -11.80 -6.41 10.14
CA ASN A 111 -12.11 -7.84 10.27
C ASN A 111 -11.10 -8.75 9.55
N PHE A 112 -10.04 -8.21 8.94
CA PHE A 112 -8.98 -9.01 8.36
C PHE A 112 -8.16 -9.70 9.47
N ILE A 113 -8.16 -11.03 9.46
CA ILE A 113 -7.40 -11.85 10.40
C ILE A 113 -6.21 -12.45 9.67
N LEU A 114 -5.02 -12.24 10.24
CA LEU A 114 -3.77 -12.79 9.76
C LEU A 114 -3.12 -13.65 10.84
N TYR A 115 -2.62 -14.83 10.46
CA TYR A 115 -1.61 -15.52 11.26
C TYR A 115 -0.29 -14.75 11.20
N CYS A 116 0.08 -14.10 12.29
CA CYS A 116 1.31 -13.32 12.38
C CYS A 116 2.40 -14.16 13.07
N PRO A 117 3.45 -14.60 12.35
CA PRO A 117 4.53 -15.37 12.96
C PRO A 117 5.39 -14.51 13.90
N LYS A 118 6.38 -15.10 14.57
CA LYS A 118 7.29 -14.33 15.45
C LYS A 118 8.10 -13.33 14.63
N THR A 119 8.47 -12.20 15.24
CA THR A 119 9.16 -11.09 14.57
C THR A 119 10.43 -11.52 13.82
N ASP A 120 11.22 -12.44 14.37
CA ASP A 120 12.43 -12.97 13.71
C ASP A 120 12.12 -13.67 12.38
N GLU A 121 10.99 -14.36 12.31
CA GLU A 121 10.53 -15.03 11.09
C GLU A 121 10.02 -14.00 10.08
N GLN A 122 9.26 -13.01 10.54
CA GLN A 122 8.80 -11.90 9.69
C GLN A 122 9.98 -11.15 9.04
N GLN A 123 11.06 -10.92 9.79
CA GLN A 123 12.28 -10.29 9.27
C GLN A 123 12.96 -11.16 8.20
N LYS A 124 13.08 -12.48 8.43
CA LYS A 124 13.66 -13.41 7.44
C LYS A 124 12.83 -13.45 6.16
N ILE A 125 11.50 -13.49 6.29
CA ILE A 125 10.57 -13.42 5.16
C ILE A 125 10.77 -12.11 4.39
N GLY A 126 10.81 -10.98 5.11
CA GLY A 126 11.01 -9.67 4.49
C GLY A 126 12.35 -9.57 3.73
N ALA A 127 13.44 -10.03 4.35
CA ALA A 127 14.76 -10.05 3.73
C ALA A 127 14.79 -10.91 2.46
N PHE A 128 14.11 -12.07 2.48
CA PHE A 128 14.01 -12.95 1.32
C PHE A 128 13.28 -12.28 0.15
N PHE A 129 12.10 -11.69 0.37
CA PHE A 129 11.34 -11.01 -0.68
C PHE A 129 12.05 -9.75 -1.19
N THR A 130 12.68 -8.98 -0.31
CA THR A 130 13.49 -7.83 -0.74
C THR A 130 14.64 -8.25 -1.65
N ALA A 131 15.32 -9.36 -1.33
CA ALA A 131 16.38 -9.90 -2.18
C ALA A 131 15.82 -10.38 -3.53
N LEU A 132 14.66 -11.05 -3.53
CA LEU A 132 13.98 -11.53 -4.73
C LEU A 132 13.59 -10.37 -5.65
N ASP A 133 12.96 -9.33 -5.11
CA ASP A 133 12.57 -8.12 -5.85
C ASP A 133 13.80 -7.50 -6.53
N ARG A 134 14.90 -7.35 -5.78
CA ARG A 134 16.18 -6.85 -6.33
C ARG A 134 16.69 -7.71 -7.48
N TYR A 135 16.61 -9.04 -7.36
CA TYR A 135 17.02 -9.93 -8.45
C TYR A 135 16.14 -9.77 -9.68
N ILE A 136 14.82 -9.66 -9.52
CA ILE A 136 13.88 -9.44 -10.64
C ILE A 136 14.20 -8.10 -11.33
N THR A 137 14.35 -7.02 -10.57
CA THR A 137 14.71 -5.69 -11.08
C THR A 137 15.99 -5.74 -11.91
N ILE A 138 17.05 -6.39 -11.43
CA ILE A 138 18.31 -6.53 -12.16
C ILE A 138 18.12 -7.26 -13.49
N HIS A 139 17.25 -8.28 -13.56
CA HIS A 139 17.01 -9.03 -14.80
C HIS A 139 16.07 -8.33 -15.78
N GLN A 140 15.12 -7.52 -15.30
CA GLN A 140 14.21 -6.75 -16.14
C GLN A 140 14.82 -5.47 -16.72
N HIS A 141 15.90 -4.97 -16.10
CA HIS A 141 16.69 -3.83 -16.62
C HIS A 141 17.86 -4.26 -17.53
N LYS A 142 17.88 -5.52 -17.98
CA LYS A 142 18.72 -6.00 -19.09
C LYS A 142 17.85 -6.21 -20.32
#